data_AF-Q4JBQ9-F1
#
_entry.id   AF-Q4JBQ9-F1
#
_cell.length_a   1.000
_cell.length_b   1.000
_cell.length_c   1.000
_cell.angle_alpha   90.00
_cell.angle_beta   90.00
_cell.angle_gamma   90.00
#
_symmetry.space_group_name_H-M   'P 1'
#
loop_
_entity.id
_entity.type
_entity.pdbx_description
1 polymer ?
#
loop_
_entity_poly.entity_id
_entity_poly.type
_entity_poly.pdbx_seq_one_letter_code
_entity_poly.pdbx_strand_id
1 'polypeptide(L)'
;MSELLKPGERERNEIIAYIQVLLDYLNDFISKHRSELIKLGVMSRLLKNISFISMHKYSPEIYMGEYWDEIVSVMNTLKKDPQLEKEIVEMNDILEKISELRKSFLQ
;
A
#
# COMPACT_ATOMS: atom_id res chain seq x y z
N MET A 1 13.77 -2.25 -29.40
CA MET A 1 14.62 -1.38 -28.56
C MET A 1 14.25 -1.68 -27.12
N SER A 2 15.11 -2.40 -26.41
CA SER A 2 15.00 -2.54 -24.97
C SER A 2 15.60 -1.27 -24.39
N GLU A 3 14.76 -0.29 -24.04
CA GLU A 3 15.24 0.86 -23.29
C GLU A 3 15.79 0.34 -21.96
N LEU A 4 17.10 0.41 -21.78
CA LEU A 4 17.75 0.22 -20.49
C LEU A 4 17.21 1.31 -19.56
N LEU A 5 16.17 0.99 -18.80
CA LEU A 5 15.67 1.84 -17.73
C LEU A 5 16.85 2.20 -16.81
N LYS A 6 16.95 3.48 -16.43
CA LYS A 6 18.00 3.90 -15.49
C LYS A 6 17.79 3.19 -14.14
N PRO A 7 18.87 2.97 -13.35
CA PRO A 7 18.72 2.49 -11.98
C PRO A 7 17.69 3.35 -11.23
N GLY A 8 16.66 2.75 -10.64
CA GLY A 8 15.56 3.43 -9.95
C GLY A 8 14.31 3.66 -10.80
N GLU A 9 14.41 3.80 -12.14
CA GLU A 9 13.21 3.95 -13.01
C GLU A 9 12.42 2.65 -13.10
N ARG A 10 13.12 1.51 -13.11
CA ARG A 10 12.48 0.18 -13.12
C ARG A 10 11.71 -0.05 -11.82
N GLU A 11 12.36 0.17 -10.68
CA GLU A 11 11.78 0.04 -9.35
C GLU A 11 10.59 0.98 -9.18
N ARG A 12 10.71 2.23 -9.65
CA ARG A 12 9.60 3.19 -9.64
C ARG A 12 8.39 2.70 -10.42
N ASN A 13 8.60 2.16 -11.63
CA ASN A 13 7.49 1.66 -12.45
C ASN A 13 6.83 0.43 -11.83
N GLU A 14 7.63 -0.49 -11.26
CA GLU A 14 7.11 -1.65 -10.53
C GLU A 14 6.31 -1.22 -9.29
N ILE A 15 6.81 -0.27 -8.51
CA ILE A 15 6.09 0.32 -7.37
C ILE A 15 4.75 0.90 -7.81
N ILE A 16 4.72 1.70 -8.89
CA ILE A 16 3.48 2.30 -9.39
C ILE A 16 2.46 1.23 -9.76
N ALA A 17 2.90 0.15 -10.42
CA ALA A 17 2.03 -0.96 -10.78
C ALA A 17 1.45 -1.64 -9.53
N TYR A 18 2.29 -1.98 -8.55
CA TYR A 18 1.84 -2.60 -7.31
C TYR A 18 0.92 -1.70 -6.48
N ILE A 19 1.18 -0.39 -6.46
CA ILE A 19 0.33 0.57 -5.72
C ILE A 19 -1.06 0.65 -6.31
N GLN A 20 -1.22 0.58 -7.63
CA GLN A 20 -2.56 0.53 -8.24
C GLN A 20 -3.34 -0.69 -7.75
N VAL A 21 -2.71 -1.87 -7.78
CA VAL A 21 -3.33 -3.12 -7.32
C VAL A 21 -3.66 -3.04 -5.81
N LEU A 22 -2.75 -2.50 -5.01
CA LEU A 22 -2.98 -2.33 -3.57
C LEU A 22 -4.16 -1.39 -3.28
N LEU A 23 -4.26 -0.27 -4.00
CA LEU A 23 -5.37 0.68 -3.83
C LEU A 23 -6.71 0.03 -4.18
N ASP A 24 -6.76 -0.79 -5.24
CA ASP A 24 -7.98 -1.50 -5.64
C ASP A 24 -8.41 -2.50 -4.54
N TYR A 25 -7.46 -3.30 -4.04
CA TYR A 25 -7.75 -4.23 -2.94
C TYR A 25 -8.17 -3.52 -1.66
N LEU A 26 -7.50 -2.42 -1.29
CA LEU A 26 -7.86 -1.66 -0.12
C LEU A 26 -9.26 -1.03 -0.24
N ASN A 27 -9.63 -0.52 -1.42
CA ASN A 27 -10.96 0.03 -1.65
C ASN A 27 -12.05 -1.05 -1.53
N ASP A 28 -11.83 -2.21 -2.12
CA ASP A 28 -12.75 -3.35 -2.00
C ASP A 28 -12.86 -3.83 -0.55
N PHE A 29 -11.73 -4.02 0.13
CA PHE A 29 -11.67 -4.42 1.54
C PHE A 29 -12.41 -3.44 2.45
N ILE A 30 -12.21 -2.13 2.27
CA ILE A 30 -12.90 -1.08 3.03
C ILE A 30 -14.41 -1.14 2.81
N SER A 31 -14.85 -1.39 1.58
CA SER A 31 -16.26 -1.48 1.26
C SER A 31 -16.95 -2.64 1.98
N LYS A 32 -16.24 -3.77 2.12
CA LYS A 32 -16.72 -4.99 2.78
C LYS A 32 -16.67 -4.91 4.31
N HIS A 33 -15.61 -4.34 4.86
CA HIS A 33 -15.29 -4.39 6.31
C HIS A 33 -15.43 -3.06 7.03
N ARG A 34 -16.26 -2.15 6.50
CA ARG A 34 -16.38 -0.78 7.03
C ARG A 34 -16.65 -0.73 8.53
N SER A 35 -17.52 -1.60 9.04
CA SER A 35 -17.94 -1.60 10.45
C SER A 35 -16.80 -2.06 11.37
N GLU A 36 -16.07 -3.08 10.96
CA GLU A 36 -14.91 -3.66 11.64
C GLU A 36 -13.78 -2.63 11.71
N LEU A 37 -13.49 -1.96 10.59
CA LEU A 37 -12.46 -0.93 10.52
C LEU A 37 -12.76 0.29 11.39
N ILE A 38 -14.04 0.65 11.53
CA ILE A 38 -14.49 1.70 12.46
C ILE A 38 -14.26 1.25 13.91
N LYS A 39 -14.68 0.02 14.26
CA LYS A 39 -14.49 -0.54 15.62
C LYS A 39 -13.01 -0.62 16.00
N LEU A 40 -12.13 -0.94 15.05
CA LEU A 40 -10.68 -0.99 15.26
C LEU A 40 -10.02 0.40 15.30
N GLY A 41 -10.75 1.48 15.00
CA GLY A 41 -10.20 2.85 15.03
C GLY A 41 -9.17 3.11 13.92
N VAL A 42 -9.18 2.33 12.84
CA VAL A 42 -8.23 2.46 11.72
C VAL A 42 -8.84 3.11 10.48
N MET A 43 -10.18 3.13 10.36
CA MET A 43 -10.89 3.58 9.16
C MET A 43 -10.47 4.98 8.67
N SER A 44 -10.44 5.98 9.57
CA SER A 44 -10.11 7.36 9.20
C SER A 44 -8.67 7.50 8.71
N ARG A 45 -7.73 6.81 9.38
CA ARG A 45 -6.31 6.79 9.00
C ARG A 45 -6.12 6.10 7.66
N LEU A 46 -6.78 4.96 7.46
CA LEU A 46 -6.69 4.21 6.21
C LEU A 46 -7.22 5.03 5.02
N LEU A 47 -8.40 5.65 5.16
CA LEU A 47 -8.97 6.51 4.12
C LEU A 47 -8.08 7.71 3.78
N LYS A 48 -7.51 8.37 4.80
CA LYS A 48 -6.60 9.51 4.60
C LYS A 48 -5.38 9.10 3.77
N ASN A 49 -4.74 7.99 4.12
CA ASN A 49 -3.55 7.51 3.43
C ASN A 49 -3.85 7.04 2.01
N ILE A 50 -4.95 6.30 1.80
CA ILE A 50 -5.38 5.86 0.47
C ILE A 50 -5.67 7.07 -0.41
N SER A 51 -6.38 8.07 0.11
CA SER A 51 -6.67 9.30 -0.64
C SER A 51 -5.39 9.99 -1.09
N PHE A 52 -4.43 10.16 -0.17
CA PHE A 52 -3.16 10.81 -0.49
C PHE A 52 -2.34 10.01 -1.51
N ILE A 53 -2.18 8.68 -1.30
CA ILE A 53 -1.44 7.81 -2.21
C ILE A 53 -2.11 7.78 -3.59
N SER A 54 -3.44 7.76 -3.66
CA SER A 54 -4.18 7.79 -4.92
C SER A 54 -3.93 9.08 -5.71
N MET A 55 -3.91 10.23 -5.04
CA MET A 55 -3.60 11.53 -5.66
C MET A 55 -2.17 11.60 -6.20
N HIS A 56 -1.23 10.91 -5.53
CA HIS A 56 0.19 10.92 -5.88
C HIS A 56 0.68 9.61 -6.49
N LYS A 57 -0.21 8.73 -6.98
CA LYS A 57 0.11 7.33 -7.33
C LYS A 57 1.25 7.16 -8.34
N TYR A 58 1.47 8.16 -9.20
CA TYR A 58 2.54 8.17 -10.20
C TYR A 58 3.85 8.78 -9.69
N SER A 59 3.91 9.21 -8.43
CA SER A 59 5.07 9.83 -7.79
C SER A 59 5.39 9.12 -6.46
N PRO A 60 5.96 7.90 -6.50
CA PRO A 60 6.34 7.15 -5.30
C PRO A 60 7.17 7.95 -4.28
N GLU A 61 8.03 8.83 -4.75
CA GLU A 61 8.85 9.72 -3.94
C GLU A 61 8.04 10.59 -2.95
N ILE A 62 6.76 10.85 -3.23
CA ILE A 62 5.90 11.69 -2.39
C ILE A 62 5.28 10.90 -1.23
N TYR A 63 4.95 9.62 -1.44
CA TYR A 63 4.18 8.84 -0.46
C TYR A 63 4.97 7.69 0.19
N MET A 64 6.16 7.34 -0.32
CA MET A 64 7.02 6.29 0.24
C MET A 64 7.72 6.65 1.57
N GLY A 65 7.40 7.81 2.14
CA GLY A 65 7.76 8.17 3.52
C GLY A 65 6.66 7.80 4.50
N GLU A 66 6.20 8.80 5.26
CA GLU A 66 5.25 8.64 6.37
C GLU A 66 3.92 7.98 5.97
N TYR A 67 3.41 8.27 4.78
CA TYR A 67 2.13 7.71 4.31
C TYR A 67 2.20 6.20 4.06
N TRP A 68 3.31 5.73 3.49
CA TRP A 68 3.56 4.30 3.32
C TRP A 68 3.71 3.59 4.68
N ASP A 69 4.50 4.17 5.58
CA ASP A 69 4.72 3.60 6.91
C ASP A 69 3.42 3.50 7.72
N GLU A 70 2.51 4.47 7.55
CA GLU A 70 1.18 4.42 8.18
C GLU A 70 0.27 3.34 7.54
N ILE A 71 0.33 3.11 6.23
CA ILE A 71 -0.36 1.96 5.60
C ILE A 71 0.14 0.65 6.20
N VAL A 72 1.46 0.46 6.30
CA VAL A 72 2.05 -0.75 6.91
C VAL A 72 1.60 -0.90 8.37
N SER A 73 1.57 0.19 9.14
CA SER A 73 1.10 0.22 10.53
C SER A 73 -0.38 -0.20 10.65
N VAL A 74 -1.25 0.30 9.78
CA VAL A 74 -2.66 -0.11 9.73
C VAL A 74 -2.78 -1.60 9.41
N MET A 75 -2.02 -2.08 8.42
CA MET A 75 -2.06 -3.49 8.01
C MET A 75 -1.59 -4.43 9.11
N ASN A 76 -0.55 -4.04 9.86
CA ASN A 76 -0.12 -4.77 11.06
C ASN A 76 -1.16 -4.77 12.18
N THR A 77 -2.03 -3.75 12.25
CA THR A 77 -3.17 -3.75 13.17
C THR A 77 -4.23 -4.74 12.71
N LEU A 78 -4.52 -4.80 11.40
CA LEU A 78 -5.48 -5.74 10.81
C LEU A 78 -5.06 -7.20 10.98
N LYS A 79 -3.76 -7.51 10.88
CA LYS A 79 -3.20 -8.85 11.14
C LYS A 79 -3.49 -9.39 12.54
N LYS A 80 -3.83 -8.54 13.52
CA LYS A 80 -4.15 -9.00 14.89
C LYS A 80 -5.56 -9.56 15.01
N ASP A 81 -6.42 -9.32 14.02
CA ASP A 81 -7.76 -9.89 13.95
C ASP A 81 -7.72 -11.15 13.04
N PRO A 82 -8.01 -12.36 13.57
CA PRO A 82 -7.89 -13.60 12.79
C PRO A 82 -8.83 -13.71 11.59
N GLN A 83 -9.95 -12.98 11.60
CA GLN A 83 -10.88 -12.96 10.47
C GLN A 83 -10.35 -12.05 9.38
N LEU A 84 -9.90 -10.84 9.75
CA LEU A 84 -9.34 -9.89 8.78
C LEU A 84 -7.99 -10.36 8.23
N GLU A 85 -7.15 -11.01 9.04
CA GLU A 85 -5.85 -11.55 8.63
C GLU A 85 -5.96 -12.44 7.38
N LYS A 86 -6.97 -13.30 7.33
CA LYS A 86 -7.21 -14.21 6.19
C LYS A 86 -7.62 -13.48 4.92
N GLU A 87 -8.24 -12.31 5.05
CA GLU A 87 -8.74 -11.52 3.92
C GLU A 87 -7.71 -10.53 3.40
N ILE A 88 -6.63 -10.28 4.15
CA ILE A 88 -5.58 -9.34 3.77
C ILE A 88 -4.29 -10.00 3.22
N VAL A 89 -4.31 -11.31 2.97
CA VAL A 89 -3.12 -12.06 2.51
C VAL A 89 -2.54 -11.46 1.22
N GLU A 90 -3.37 -11.26 0.20
CA GLU A 90 -2.93 -10.71 -1.09
C GLU A 90 -2.39 -9.28 -0.94
N MET A 91 -3.01 -8.46 -0.07
CA MET A 91 -2.53 -7.12 0.22
C MET A 91 -1.17 -7.15 0.94
N ASN A 92 -0.97 -8.09 1.87
CA ASN A 92 0.31 -8.26 2.55
C ASN A 92 1.43 -8.64 1.58
N ASP A 93 1.18 -9.56 0.67
CA ASP A 93 2.18 -9.96 -0.34
C ASP A 93 2.59 -8.75 -1.22
N ILE A 94 1.64 -7.87 -1.54
CA ILE A 94 1.91 -6.64 -2.30
C ILE A 94 2.71 -5.64 -1.46
N LEU A 95 2.36 -5.46 -0.18
CA LEU A 95 3.10 -4.59 0.73
C LEU A 95 4.55 -5.03 0.90
N GLU A 96 4.80 -6.33 0.96
CA GLU A 96 6.15 -6.89 1.05
C GLU A 96 6.95 -6.60 -0.21
N LYS A 97 6.37 -6.86 -1.41
CA LYS A 97 7.01 -6.53 -2.70
C LYS A 97 7.35 -5.05 -2.81
N ILE A 98 6.43 -4.16 -2.46
CA ILE A 98 6.68 -2.72 -2.47
C ILE A 98 7.78 -2.34 -1.46
N SER A 99 7.78 -2.94 -0.27
CA SER A 99 8.79 -2.67 0.76
C SER A 99 10.19 -3.10 0.32
N GLU A 100 10.31 -4.18 -0.45
CA GLU A 100 11.57 -4.60 -1.07
C GLU A 100 12.03 -3.61 -2.13
N LEU A 101 11.15 -3.22 -3.05
CA LEU A 101 11.46 -2.23 -4.09
C LEU A 101 11.83 -0.86 -3.50
N ARG A 102 11.16 -0.45 -2.43
CA ARG A 102 11.41 0.80 -1.71
C ARG A 102 12.86 0.89 -1.21
N LYS A 103 13.44 -0.22 -0.72
CA LYS A 103 14.83 -0.23 -0.21
C LYS A 103 15.84 0.13 -1.29
N SER A 104 15.58 -0.26 -2.54
CA SER A 104 16.44 0.05 -3.69
C SER A 104 16.11 1.42 -4.29
N PHE A 105 14.85 1.87 -4.20
CA PHE A 105 14.38 3.14 -4.75
C PHE A 105 14.82 4.37 -3.94
N LEU A 106 14.99 4.24 -2.62
CA LEU A 106 15.36 5.35 -1.72
C LEU A 106 16.88 5.45 -1.45
N GLN A 107 17.70 4.63 -2.12
CA GLN A 107 19.17 4.69 -2.07
C GLN A 107 19.71 5.62 -3.15
#